data_AF-A0A0F0LE11-F1
#
_entry.id   AF-A0A0F0LE11-F1
#
_cell.length_a   1.000
_cell.length_b   1.000
_cell.length_c   1.000
_cell.angle_alpha   90.00
_cell.angle_beta   90.00
_cell.angle_gamma   90.00
#
_symmetry.space_group_name_H-M   'P 1'
#
loop_
_entity.id
_entity.type
_entity.pdbx_description
1 polymer ?
#
loop_
_entity_poly.entity_id
_entity_poly.type
_entity_poly.pdbx_seq_one_letter_code
_entity_poly.pdbx_strand_id
1 'polypeptide(L)'
;MGETTSCGPDCACGAPPRDVLSGGRTALPLLGAREAGGGDAVGRHSIAQVRIPAGSFVMGDSSGDENRGDGETPRHRVALEGFEIDATTVTNADFARFVEATGYRTEAETFGFSAVFHLAVSAPDADVMGPAAGTPWWYGVRGADWAHPGGSRSDVDELADHPVVHVSWNDAAAYSAWAGRRLPTEAEWEYAARGGLDGAKYPWGDEEPDDGGWRTNIWQGAFPRENTLDDGWLTTAPVRAFSANGYGLFQAVGNVWEWCADWYDPRAYERSAEADPRGPSLGMARVLRGGSYLCHISYCNRYRNSARSSNTPDSSMGNAGFRTVSLRTENL
;
A
#
# COMPACT_ATOMS: atom_id res chain seq x y z
N MET A 1 -16.39 31.60 -13.85
CA MET A 1 -15.82 31.44 -12.50
C MET A 1 -16.50 30.23 -11.88
N GLY A 2 -16.01 29.03 -12.22
CA GLY A 2 -16.52 27.79 -11.65
C GLY A 2 -15.61 27.40 -10.49
N GLU A 3 -16.19 27.27 -9.31
CA GLU A 3 -15.49 26.83 -8.10
C GLU A 3 -14.89 25.44 -8.34
N THR A 4 -13.56 25.40 -8.46
CA THR A 4 -12.80 24.16 -8.30
C THR A 4 -13.01 23.69 -6.88
N THR A 5 -13.83 22.65 -6.71
CA THR A 5 -13.93 21.87 -5.47
C THR A 5 -12.63 21.09 -5.28
N SER A 6 -11.57 21.83 -4.95
CA SER A 6 -10.35 21.29 -4.37
C SER A 6 -10.73 20.70 -3.02
N CYS A 7 -10.67 19.39 -2.89
CA CYS A 7 -10.77 18.76 -1.60
C CYS A 7 -9.57 19.22 -0.75
N GLY A 8 -9.81 19.53 0.53
CA GLY A 8 -8.80 20.03 1.45
C GLY A 8 -7.72 19.00 1.79
N PRO A 9 -6.81 19.32 2.73
CA PRO A 9 -5.71 18.44 3.17
C PRO A 9 -6.17 17.07 3.72
N ASP A 10 -7.47 16.90 4.02
CA ASP A 10 -8.07 15.67 4.53
C ASP A 10 -8.52 14.69 3.42
N CYS A 11 -8.32 15.00 2.14
CA CYS A 11 -8.59 14.05 1.07
C CYS A 11 -7.50 12.97 1.00
N ALA A 12 -7.71 11.89 1.74
CA ALA A 12 -6.96 10.66 1.60
C ALA A 12 -7.29 10.02 0.24
N CYS A 13 -6.27 9.71 -0.56
CA CYS A 13 -6.46 8.95 -1.79
C CYS A 13 -6.72 7.47 -1.53
N GLY A 14 -6.33 6.98 -0.34
CA GLY A 14 -6.70 5.68 0.16
C GLY A 14 -8.20 5.62 0.49
N ALA A 15 -8.71 4.41 0.71
CA ALA A 15 -10.04 4.28 1.27
C ALA A 15 -10.08 4.93 2.66
N PRO A 16 -11.22 5.54 3.05
CA PRO A 16 -11.35 6.07 4.38
C PRO A 16 -11.28 4.95 5.43
N PRO A 17 -10.99 5.30 6.70
CA PRO A 17 -11.00 4.32 7.77
C PRO A 17 -12.34 3.57 7.88
N ARG A 18 -12.28 2.35 8.41
CA ARG A 18 -13.42 1.42 8.47
C ARG A 18 -14.66 1.99 9.17
N ASP A 19 -14.50 2.81 10.20
CA ASP A 19 -15.60 3.45 10.95
C ASP A 19 -16.38 4.47 10.10
N VAL A 20 -15.72 5.11 9.14
CA VAL A 20 -16.38 6.00 8.17
C VAL A 20 -17.29 5.20 7.23
N LEU A 21 -16.84 4.02 6.79
CA LEU A 21 -17.63 3.11 5.94
C LEU A 21 -18.82 2.48 6.66
N SER A 22 -18.71 2.26 7.97
CA SER A 22 -19.79 1.70 8.79
C SER A 22 -20.77 2.73 9.36
N GLY A 23 -20.58 4.03 9.02
CA GLY A 23 -21.43 5.12 9.52
C GLY A 23 -21.27 5.37 11.02
N GLY A 24 -20.05 5.25 11.55
CA GLY A 24 -19.73 5.50 12.96
C GLY A 24 -20.18 4.38 13.91
N ARG A 25 -20.65 3.25 13.40
CA ARG A 25 -20.90 2.06 14.21
C ARG A 25 -19.58 1.35 14.44
N THR A 26 -19.07 1.47 15.66
CA THR A 26 -17.96 0.66 16.15
C THR A 26 -18.43 -0.80 16.16
N ALA A 27 -18.02 -1.57 15.16
CA ALA A 27 -18.03 -3.02 15.31
C ALA A 27 -17.03 -3.32 16.43
N LEU A 28 -17.53 -3.81 17.57
CA LEU A 28 -16.66 -4.29 18.63
C LEU A 28 -15.75 -5.35 18.00
N PRO A 29 -14.41 -5.21 18.12
CA PRO A 29 -13.54 -6.27 17.67
C PRO A 29 -13.91 -7.51 18.49
N LEU A 30 -14.31 -8.58 17.83
CA LEU A 30 -14.28 -9.89 18.45
C LEU A 30 -12.80 -10.21 18.65
N LEU A 31 -12.29 -9.87 19.83
CA LEU A 31 -11.00 -10.31 20.33
C LEU A 31 -10.96 -11.84 20.23
N GLY A 32 -10.29 -12.28 19.18
CA GLY A 32 -10.15 -13.67 18.81
C GLY A 32 -8.93 -13.85 17.92
N ALA A 33 -7.82 -13.18 18.25
CA ALA A 33 -6.53 -13.68 17.83
C ALA A 33 -6.36 -15.05 18.49
N ARG A 34 -6.75 -16.11 17.79
CA ARG A 34 -6.20 -17.43 18.09
C ARG A 34 -4.70 -17.28 17.85
N GLU A 35 -3.92 -17.42 18.91
CA GLU A 35 -2.50 -17.72 18.74
C GLU A 35 -2.41 -18.88 17.75
N ALA A 36 -1.68 -18.66 16.66
CA ALA A 36 -1.31 -19.72 15.76
C ALA A 36 -0.63 -20.80 16.62
N GLY A 37 -1.30 -21.94 16.76
CA GLY A 37 -0.80 -23.05 17.56
C GLY A 37 0.61 -23.42 17.09
N GLY A 38 1.53 -23.55 18.06
CA GLY A 38 2.92 -23.89 17.82
C GLY A 38 3.07 -25.12 16.92
N GLY A 39 3.70 -24.89 15.77
CA GLY A 39 4.16 -25.90 14.84
C GLY A 39 5.23 -25.27 13.96
N ASP A 40 6.46 -25.77 14.07
CA ASP A 40 7.69 -25.34 13.39
C ASP A 40 7.65 -25.51 11.85
N ALA A 41 6.75 -24.81 11.17
CA ALA A 41 6.73 -24.75 9.72
C ALA A 41 6.64 -23.29 9.27
N VAL A 42 7.79 -22.60 9.27
CA VAL A 42 7.93 -21.33 8.54
C VAL A 42 7.53 -21.57 7.09
N GLY A 43 6.57 -20.79 6.60
CA GLY A 43 6.10 -20.85 5.23
C GLY A 43 7.25 -20.59 4.25
N ARG A 44 7.25 -21.30 3.11
CA ARG A 44 8.27 -21.07 2.09
C ARG A 44 7.97 -19.76 1.36
N HIS A 45 8.73 -18.72 1.68
CA HIS A 45 8.76 -17.49 0.88
C HIS A 45 9.32 -17.75 -0.52
N SER A 46 8.58 -17.36 -1.56
CA SER A 46 8.93 -17.62 -2.97
C SER A 46 9.18 -16.37 -3.80
N ILE A 47 8.89 -15.18 -3.27
CA ILE A 47 9.08 -13.94 -4.01
C ILE A 47 10.58 -13.67 -4.12
N ALA A 48 11.03 -13.33 -5.33
CA ALA A 48 12.43 -12.99 -5.58
C ALA A 48 12.85 -11.81 -4.70
N GLN A 49 14.02 -11.92 -4.09
CA GLN A 49 14.60 -10.89 -3.24
C GLN A 49 15.56 -10.02 -4.03
N VAL A 50 15.61 -8.74 -3.66
CA VAL A 50 16.65 -7.83 -4.08
C VAL A 50 17.44 -7.37 -2.87
N ARG A 51 18.76 -7.35 -3.02
CA ARG A 51 19.68 -6.91 -1.98
C ARG A 51 19.86 -5.41 -2.08
N ILE A 52 19.51 -4.72 -1.00
CA ILE A 52 19.68 -3.28 -0.85
C ILE A 52 20.99 -3.07 -0.08
N PRO A 53 21.96 -2.33 -0.64
CA PRO A 53 23.24 -2.10 0.02
C PRO A 53 23.06 -1.24 1.27
N ALA A 54 23.94 -1.40 2.26
CA ALA A 54 24.04 -0.44 3.35
C ALA A 54 24.38 0.95 2.78
N GLY A 55 23.84 2.00 3.37
CA GLY A 55 24.08 3.35 2.86
C GLY A 55 23.35 4.43 3.63
N SER A 56 23.51 5.66 3.16
CA SER A 56 22.74 6.80 3.64
C SER A 56 22.07 7.53 2.49
N PHE A 57 20.90 8.08 2.74
CA PHE A 57 20.16 8.89 1.78
C PHE A 57 19.46 10.06 2.48
N VAL A 58 18.97 11.02 1.69
CA VAL A 58 18.10 12.07 2.19
C VAL A 58 16.64 11.64 2.01
N MET A 59 15.99 11.35 3.12
CA MET A 59 14.58 10.96 3.17
C MET A 59 13.67 12.19 3.18
N GLY A 60 12.54 12.10 2.48
CA GLY A 60 11.53 13.17 2.39
C GLY A 60 11.51 13.92 1.06
N ASP A 61 10.57 14.88 0.96
CA ASP A 61 10.24 15.54 -0.30
C ASP A 61 11.40 16.40 -0.82
N SER A 62 11.89 16.03 -2.00
CA SER A 62 12.93 16.74 -2.73
C SER A 62 12.39 17.46 -3.96
N SER A 63 11.12 17.22 -4.33
CA SER A 63 10.44 17.82 -5.48
C SER A 63 9.75 19.15 -5.16
N GLY A 64 9.36 19.37 -3.89
CA GLY A 64 8.55 20.52 -3.48
C GLY A 64 7.06 20.34 -3.77
N ASP A 65 6.65 19.14 -4.21
CA ASP A 65 5.27 18.77 -4.51
C ASP A 65 4.54 18.16 -3.29
N GLU A 66 5.05 18.36 -2.07
CA GLU A 66 4.45 17.83 -0.84
C GLU A 66 2.98 18.22 -0.68
N ASN A 67 2.21 17.30 -0.11
CA ASN A 67 0.93 17.66 0.50
C ASN A 67 1.21 18.13 1.93
N ARG A 68 0.88 19.40 2.24
CA ARG A 68 1.20 20.06 3.54
C ARG A 68 0.69 19.34 4.80
N GLY A 69 -0.19 18.35 4.67
CA GLY A 69 -0.70 17.52 5.78
C GLY A 69 0.05 16.19 5.98
N ASP A 70 0.88 15.78 5.03
CA ASP A 70 1.46 14.43 5.01
C ASP A 70 2.78 14.32 5.78
N GLY A 71 3.40 15.46 6.12
CA GLY A 71 4.67 15.45 6.83
C GLY A 71 5.80 14.82 6.01
N GLU A 72 5.89 15.18 4.73
CA GLU A 72 6.98 14.75 3.83
C GLU A 72 8.28 15.54 4.09
N THR A 73 8.21 16.60 4.88
CA THR A 73 9.32 17.47 5.30
C THR A 73 9.48 17.47 6.84
N PRO A 74 10.67 17.81 7.38
CA PRO A 74 11.89 18.18 6.68
C PRO A 74 12.58 17.01 6.00
N ARG A 75 13.35 17.33 4.95
CA ARG A 75 14.38 16.43 4.43
C ARG A 75 15.39 16.15 5.54
N HIS A 76 15.69 14.88 5.78
CA HIS A 76 16.61 14.48 6.83
C HIS A 76 17.46 13.29 6.38
N ARG A 77 18.64 13.16 6.98
CA ARG A 77 19.57 12.09 6.65
C ARG A 77 19.14 10.81 7.36
N VAL A 78 19.13 9.70 6.63
CA VAL A 78 18.89 8.38 7.18
C VAL A 78 20.01 7.45 6.71
N ALA A 79 20.52 6.63 7.62
CA ALA A 79 21.49 5.58 7.41
C ALA A 79 20.85 4.22 7.72
N LEU A 80 20.96 3.29 6.78
CA LEU A 80 20.43 1.93 6.87
C LEU A 80 21.57 0.93 6.67
N GLU A 81 21.51 -0.16 7.44
CA GLU A 81 22.29 -1.36 7.14
C GLU A 81 21.76 -2.04 5.87
N GLY A 82 22.55 -2.96 5.31
CA GLY A 82 22.10 -3.74 4.16
C GLY A 82 20.97 -4.69 4.52
N PHE A 83 19.96 -4.80 3.64
CA PHE A 83 18.81 -5.68 3.85
C PHE A 83 18.34 -6.29 2.54
N GLU A 84 17.47 -7.30 2.63
CA GLU A 84 16.80 -7.91 1.48
C GLU A 84 15.32 -7.58 1.51
N ILE A 85 14.79 -7.10 0.39
CA ILE A 85 13.38 -6.75 0.20
C ILE A 85 12.80 -7.54 -0.97
N ASP A 86 11.51 -7.83 -0.92
CA ASP A 86 10.79 -8.38 -2.06
C ASP A 86 10.91 -7.48 -3.29
N ALA A 87 11.26 -8.08 -4.42
CA ALA A 87 11.31 -7.39 -5.71
C ALA A 87 9.92 -6.87 -6.14
N THR A 88 8.85 -7.50 -5.65
CA THR A 88 7.46 -7.22 -5.99
C THR A 88 6.61 -7.14 -4.72
N THR A 89 5.40 -6.61 -4.81
CA THR A 89 4.38 -6.85 -3.78
C THR A 89 4.03 -8.33 -3.66
N VAL A 90 3.44 -8.71 -2.53
CA VAL A 90 2.91 -10.06 -2.31
C VAL A 90 1.76 -10.32 -3.28
N THR A 91 1.83 -11.44 -4.00
CA THR A 91 0.83 -11.79 -5.01
C THR A 91 -0.38 -12.51 -4.39
N ASN A 92 -1.49 -12.56 -5.12
CA ASN A 92 -2.64 -13.40 -4.75
C ASN A 92 -2.22 -14.87 -4.60
N ALA A 93 -1.38 -15.40 -5.49
CA ALA A 93 -0.90 -16.78 -5.40
C ALA A 93 -0.06 -17.03 -4.14
N ASP A 94 0.75 -16.05 -3.72
CA ASP A 94 1.55 -16.16 -2.51
C ASP A 94 0.68 -16.09 -1.25
N PHE A 95 -0.27 -15.16 -1.22
CA PHE A 95 -1.21 -15.00 -0.11
C PHE A 95 -2.16 -16.20 0.01
N ALA A 96 -2.61 -16.77 -1.11
CA ALA A 96 -3.43 -17.99 -1.11
C ALA A 96 -2.72 -19.17 -0.44
N ARG A 97 -1.40 -19.34 -0.63
CA ARG A 97 -0.64 -20.39 0.06
C ARG A 97 -0.55 -20.15 1.57
N PHE A 98 -0.46 -18.90 2.00
CA PHE A 98 -0.55 -18.55 3.42
C PHE A 98 -1.90 -18.94 3.99
N VAL A 99 -2.99 -18.55 3.33
CA VAL A 99 -4.36 -18.89 3.75
C VAL A 99 -4.57 -20.40 3.77
N GLU A 100 -4.16 -21.13 2.73
CA GLU A 100 -4.26 -22.59 2.65
C GLU A 100 -3.47 -23.29 3.78
N ALA A 101 -2.25 -22.83 4.06
CA ALA A 101 -1.39 -23.43 5.08
C ALA A 101 -1.85 -23.19 6.51
N THR A 102 -2.57 -22.09 6.77
CA THR A 102 -2.86 -21.63 8.14
C THR A 102 -4.35 -21.61 8.47
N GLY A 103 -5.23 -21.64 7.46
CA GLY A 103 -6.66 -21.37 7.62
C GLY A 103 -6.94 -19.92 8.06
N TYR A 104 -6.01 -18.99 7.80
CA TYR A 104 -6.13 -17.59 8.18
C TYR A 104 -7.36 -16.95 7.52
N ARG A 105 -8.08 -16.12 8.29
CA ARG A 105 -9.17 -15.28 7.80
C ARG A 105 -8.78 -13.84 7.99
N THR A 106 -8.85 -13.07 6.92
CA THR A 106 -8.52 -11.65 6.93
C THR A 106 -9.50 -10.84 7.78
N GLU A 107 -9.09 -9.62 8.11
CA GLU A 107 -10.00 -8.69 8.77
C GLU A 107 -11.20 -8.35 7.88
N ALA A 108 -10.99 -8.18 6.56
CA ALA A 108 -12.10 -7.99 5.60
C ALA A 108 -13.18 -9.09 5.71
N GLU A 109 -12.76 -10.36 5.75
CA GLU A 109 -13.67 -11.51 5.93
C GLU A 109 -14.32 -11.54 7.32
N THR A 110 -13.59 -11.13 8.35
CA THR A 110 -14.08 -11.14 9.75
C THR A 110 -15.12 -10.04 9.98
N PHE A 111 -14.88 -8.85 9.42
CA PHE A 111 -15.84 -7.74 9.44
C PHE A 111 -16.98 -7.93 8.42
N GLY A 112 -16.77 -8.74 7.38
CA GLY A 112 -17.76 -9.08 6.35
C GLY A 112 -17.91 -8.05 5.23
N PHE A 113 -17.02 -7.07 5.15
CA PHE A 113 -16.97 -6.07 4.07
C PHE A 113 -15.59 -5.41 3.96
N SER A 114 -15.33 -4.81 2.81
CA SER A 114 -14.16 -3.96 2.56
C SER A 114 -14.51 -2.81 1.60
N ALA A 115 -13.63 -1.81 1.50
CA ALA A 115 -13.79 -0.71 0.56
C ALA A 115 -13.44 -1.12 -0.87
N VAL A 116 -14.37 -0.91 -1.80
CA VAL A 116 -14.21 -1.16 -3.24
C VAL A 116 -14.44 0.16 -3.99
N PHE A 117 -13.59 0.46 -4.98
CA PHE A 117 -13.78 1.64 -5.82
C PHE A 117 -15.03 1.46 -6.69
N HIS A 118 -15.86 2.49 -6.85
CA HIS A 118 -17.19 2.35 -7.45
C HIS A 118 -17.21 1.74 -8.86
N LEU A 119 -16.20 1.99 -9.70
CA LEU A 119 -16.08 1.36 -11.03
C LEU A 119 -15.61 -0.11 -11.01
N ALA A 120 -15.09 -0.58 -9.88
CA ALA A 120 -14.61 -1.95 -9.69
C ALA A 120 -15.63 -2.84 -8.94
N VAL A 121 -16.81 -2.32 -8.59
CA VAL A 121 -17.83 -3.09 -7.88
C VAL A 121 -18.41 -4.18 -8.80
N SER A 122 -18.26 -5.42 -8.35
CA SER A 122 -18.86 -6.62 -8.93
C SER A 122 -19.61 -7.38 -7.83
N ALA A 123 -20.78 -6.85 -7.45
CA ALA A 123 -21.64 -7.42 -6.42
C ALA A 123 -23.13 -7.08 -6.72
N PRO A 124 -24.09 -7.82 -6.13
CA PRO A 124 -25.49 -7.40 -6.11
C PRO A 124 -25.68 -6.07 -5.36
N ASP A 125 -26.66 -5.26 -5.77
CA ASP A 125 -26.96 -3.96 -5.12
C ASP A 125 -27.22 -4.08 -3.60
N ALA A 126 -27.77 -5.21 -3.15
CA ALA A 126 -28.02 -5.48 -1.74
C ALA A 126 -26.75 -5.55 -0.88
N ASP A 127 -25.60 -5.85 -1.50
CA ASP A 127 -24.30 -5.93 -0.84
C ASP A 127 -23.57 -4.58 -0.80
N VAL A 128 -24.03 -3.58 -1.58
CA VAL A 128 -23.45 -2.24 -1.61
C VAL A 128 -23.99 -1.42 -0.45
N MET A 129 -23.12 -1.08 0.51
CA MET A 129 -23.45 -0.29 1.70
C MET A 129 -23.62 1.21 1.40
N GLY A 130 -23.11 1.66 0.25
CA GLY A 130 -23.16 3.05 -0.21
C GLY A 130 -21.80 3.76 -0.16
N PRO A 131 -21.76 5.03 -0.64
CA PRO A 131 -20.55 5.83 -0.70
C PRO A 131 -20.05 6.23 0.68
N ALA A 132 -18.73 6.23 0.86
CA ALA A 132 -18.09 6.74 2.05
C ALA A 132 -18.14 8.27 2.13
N ALA A 133 -18.31 8.81 3.33
CA ALA A 133 -18.27 10.25 3.55
C ALA A 133 -16.87 10.82 3.25
N GLY A 134 -16.81 11.98 2.60
CA GLY A 134 -15.56 12.65 2.22
C GLY A 134 -14.88 12.09 0.96
N THR A 135 -15.05 10.80 0.66
CA THR A 135 -14.50 10.14 -0.53
C THR A 135 -15.56 9.27 -1.22
N PRO A 136 -16.56 9.88 -1.88
CA PRO A 136 -17.78 9.20 -2.31
C PRO A 136 -17.58 8.18 -3.44
N TRP A 137 -16.37 8.04 -3.98
CA TRP A 137 -16.01 7.01 -4.95
C TRP A 137 -15.61 5.67 -4.30
N TRP A 138 -15.48 5.62 -2.97
CA TRP A 138 -15.28 4.38 -2.21
C TRP A 138 -16.60 3.86 -1.66
N TYR A 139 -16.93 2.61 -1.99
CA TYR A 139 -18.14 1.94 -1.50
C TYR A 139 -17.74 0.86 -0.49
N GLY A 140 -18.47 0.79 0.62
CA GLY A 140 -18.44 -0.42 1.45
C GLY A 140 -19.19 -1.54 0.71
N VAL A 141 -18.55 -2.67 0.47
CA VAL A 141 -19.16 -3.81 -0.23
C VAL A 141 -19.08 -5.05 0.63
N ARG A 142 -20.24 -5.63 0.97
CA ARG A 142 -20.32 -6.88 1.73
C ARG A 142 -19.74 -8.03 0.92
N GLY A 143 -18.96 -8.88 1.59
CA GLY A 143 -18.26 -9.99 0.95
C GLY A 143 -17.14 -9.57 0.00
N ALA A 144 -16.74 -8.29 -0.03
CA ALA A 144 -15.48 -7.91 -0.64
C ALA A 144 -14.32 -8.21 0.31
N ASP A 145 -13.36 -9.00 -0.17
CA ASP A 145 -12.16 -9.43 0.53
C ASP A 145 -11.04 -9.73 -0.48
N TRP A 146 -9.94 -10.34 -0.03
CA TRP A 146 -8.78 -10.60 -0.88
C TRP A 146 -9.07 -11.58 -2.01
N ALA A 147 -9.99 -12.53 -1.83
CA ALA A 147 -10.38 -13.52 -2.83
C ALA A 147 -11.50 -13.00 -3.74
N HIS A 148 -12.24 -11.98 -3.30
CA HIS A 148 -13.36 -11.36 -4.00
C HIS A 148 -13.21 -9.82 -4.07
N PRO A 149 -12.21 -9.28 -4.80
CA PRO A 149 -11.82 -7.86 -4.69
C PRO A 149 -12.84 -6.84 -5.24
N GLY A 150 -13.73 -7.26 -6.14
CA GLY A 150 -14.88 -6.47 -6.57
C GLY A 150 -16.14 -6.70 -5.72
N GLY A 151 -16.13 -7.68 -4.81
CA GLY A 151 -17.31 -8.21 -4.12
C GLY A 151 -17.74 -9.59 -4.63
N SER A 152 -18.91 -10.07 -4.21
CA SER A 152 -19.34 -11.47 -4.31
C SER A 152 -19.47 -12.05 -5.73
N ARG A 153 -19.32 -11.26 -6.79
CA ARG A 153 -19.29 -11.69 -8.21
C ARG A 153 -17.92 -11.50 -8.87
N SER A 154 -16.87 -11.37 -8.07
CA SER A 154 -15.49 -11.33 -8.53
C SER A 154 -14.69 -12.47 -7.89
N ASP A 155 -13.56 -12.81 -8.50
CA ASP A 155 -12.61 -13.79 -7.99
C ASP A 155 -11.18 -13.36 -8.37
N VAL A 156 -10.19 -14.16 -7.96
CA VAL A 156 -8.77 -13.95 -8.25
C VAL A 156 -8.18 -15.02 -9.17
N ASP A 157 -9.02 -15.82 -9.85
CA ASP A 157 -8.56 -16.98 -10.63
C ASP A 157 -7.62 -16.54 -11.77
N GLU A 158 -7.90 -15.41 -12.40
CA GLU A 158 -7.07 -14.79 -13.45
C GLU A 158 -6.11 -13.72 -12.92
N LEU A 159 -6.01 -13.56 -11.60
CA LEU A 159 -5.23 -12.50 -10.93
C LEU A 159 -4.11 -13.06 -10.05
N ALA A 160 -3.66 -14.30 -10.32
CA ALA A 160 -2.68 -15.00 -9.50
C ALA A 160 -1.36 -14.22 -9.29
N ASP A 161 -0.89 -13.49 -10.30
CA ASP A 161 0.33 -12.68 -10.28
C ASP A 161 0.07 -11.17 -10.07
N HIS A 162 -1.16 -10.79 -9.74
CA HIS A 162 -1.50 -9.45 -9.28
C HIS A 162 -1.24 -9.31 -7.78
N PRO A 163 -1.03 -8.07 -7.27
CA PRO A 163 -0.89 -7.84 -5.83
C PRO A 163 -2.14 -8.28 -5.09
N VAL A 164 -1.97 -8.93 -3.94
CA VAL A 164 -3.08 -9.13 -3.01
C VAL A 164 -3.55 -7.79 -2.46
N VAL A 165 -4.87 -7.60 -2.44
CA VAL A 165 -5.54 -6.39 -1.92
C VAL A 165 -6.59 -6.76 -0.88
N HIS A 166 -7.28 -5.78 -0.29
CA HIS A 166 -8.20 -5.99 0.84
C HIS A 166 -7.54 -6.65 2.06
N VAL A 167 -6.22 -6.50 2.18
CA VAL A 167 -5.44 -6.92 3.33
C VAL A 167 -5.16 -5.72 4.22
N SER A 168 -5.47 -5.86 5.51
CA SER A 168 -5.14 -4.88 6.54
C SER A 168 -3.64 -4.93 6.87
N TRP A 169 -3.18 -3.99 7.70
CA TRP A 169 -1.82 -4.07 8.24
C TRP A 169 -1.62 -5.32 9.10
N ASN A 170 -2.65 -5.73 9.86
CA ASN A 170 -2.60 -6.93 10.68
C ASN A 170 -2.47 -8.20 9.82
N ASP A 171 -3.19 -8.27 8.70
CA ASP A 171 -3.11 -9.37 7.73
C ASP A 171 -1.71 -9.43 7.09
N ALA A 172 -1.18 -8.28 6.70
CA ALA A 172 0.15 -8.15 6.13
C ALA A 172 1.25 -8.57 7.12
N ALA A 173 1.12 -8.20 8.39
CA ALA A 173 2.02 -8.61 9.46
C ALA A 173 1.93 -10.12 9.75
N ALA A 174 0.73 -10.70 9.75
CA ALA A 174 0.52 -12.13 9.94
C ALA A 174 1.14 -12.97 8.82
N TYR A 175 0.90 -12.58 7.56
CA TYR A 175 1.56 -13.20 6.41
C TYR A 175 3.09 -13.10 6.52
N SER A 176 3.60 -11.91 6.85
CA SER A 176 5.04 -11.68 6.96
C SER A 176 5.67 -12.61 8.00
N ALA A 177 5.04 -12.72 9.18
CA ALA A 177 5.51 -13.61 10.23
C ALA A 177 5.49 -15.08 9.80
N TRP A 178 4.41 -15.54 9.16
CA TRP A 178 4.31 -16.90 8.62
C TRP A 178 5.43 -17.19 7.60
N ALA A 179 5.74 -16.24 6.72
CA ALA A 179 6.79 -16.36 5.72
C ALA A 179 8.22 -16.25 6.31
N GLY A 180 8.37 -16.03 7.62
CA GLY A 180 9.67 -15.81 8.28
C GLY A 180 10.28 -14.46 7.91
N ARG A 181 9.44 -13.43 7.79
CA ARG A 181 9.75 -12.08 7.27
C ARG A 181 9.10 -11.00 8.14
N ARG A 182 9.24 -9.74 7.74
CA ARG A 182 8.57 -8.58 8.35
C ARG A 182 8.18 -7.57 7.28
N LEU A 183 7.34 -6.60 7.64
CA LEU A 183 7.13 -5.40 6.83
C LEU A 183 8.39 -4.51 6.83
N PRO A 184 8.68 -3.80 5.72
CA PRO A 184 9.72 -2.80 5.70
C PRO A 184 9.40 -1.66 6.68
N THR A 185 10.43 -1.01 7.21
CA THR A 185 10.23 0.32 7.76
C THR A 185 9.92 1.30 6.63
N GLU A 186 9.31 2.43 6.97
CA GLU A 186 9.06 3.52 6.04
C GLU A 186 10.36 3.99 5.36
N ALA A 187 11.47 4.00 6.12
CA ALA A 187 12.78 4.38 5.60
C ALA A 187 13.39 3.32 4.68
N GLU A 188 13.33 2.04 5.05
CA GLU A 188 13.74 0.93 4.17
C GLU A 188 12.98 0.97 2.85
N TRP A 189 11.67 1.22 2.93
CA TRP A 189 10.81 1.32 1.76
C TRP A 189 11.23 2.48 0.85
N GLU A 190 11.38 3.70 1.39
CA GLU A 190 11.75 4.87 0.57
C GLU A 190 13.15 4.72 -0.04
N TYR A 191 14.10 4.20 0.74
CA TYR A 191 15.45 3.95 0.25
C TYR A 191 15.48 2.94 -0.90
N ALA A 192 14.71 1.85 -0.76
CA ALA A 192 14.60 0.86 -1.81
C ALA A 192 13.85 1.40 -3.05
N ALA A 193 12.77 2.18 -2.85
CA ALA A 193 11.99 2.78 -3.93
C ALA A 193 12.79 3.78 -4.77
N ARG A 194 13.69 4.55 -4.14
CA ARG A 194 14.61 5.48 -4.83
C ARG A 194 15.59 4.80 -5.78
N GLY A 195 15.82 3.49 -5.65
CA GLY A 195 16.58 2.71 -6.64
C GLY A 195 18.02 3.18 -6.85
N GLY A 196 18.65 3.80 -5.84
CA GLY A 196 20.01 4.35 -5.93
C GLY A 196 20.09 5.78 -6.47
N LEU A 197 18.96 6.43 -6.74
CA LEU A 197 18.90 7.83 -7.16
C LEU A 197 18.71 8.75 -5.95
N ASP A 198 19.66 9.65 -5.72
CA ASP A 198 19.54 10.64 -4.64
C ASP A 198 18.58 11.77 -5.05
N GLY A 199 17.57 12.05 -4.22
CA GLY A 199 16.64 13.16 -4.43
C GLY A 199 15.61 13.01 -5.56
N ALA A 200 15.61 11.92 -6.33
CA ALA A 200 14.66 11.74 -7.45
C ALA A 200 13.20 11.68 -6.98
N LYS A 201 12.31 12.30 -7.78
CA LYS A 201 10.85 12.35 -7.55
C LYS A 201 10.20 10.97 -7.66
N TYR A 202 10.62 10.18 -8.65
CA TYR A 202 10.10 8.83 -8.93
C TYR A 202 11.21 7.76 -8.89
N PRO A 203 10.89 6.46 -8.85
CA PRO A 203 11.89 5.39 -8.86
C PRO A 203 12.83 5.38 -10.08
N TRP A 204 12.45 6.05 -11.16
CA TRP A 204 13.20 6.12 -12.42
C TRP A 204 13.88 7.47 -12.68
N GLY A 205 13.62 8.51 -11.88
CA GLY A 205 14.09 9.86 -12.15
C GLY A 205 13.02 10.91 -11.88
N ASP A 206 13.10 12.02 -12.61
CA ASP A 206 12.22 13.18 -12.45
C ASP A 206 11.26 13.36 -13.64
N GLU A 207 11.42 12.56 -14.71
CA GLU A 207 10.47 12.52 -15.82
C GLU A 207 9.10 12.04 -15.36
N GLU A 208 8.04 12.67 -15.86
CA GLU A 208 6.67 12.36 -15.47
C GLU A 208 6.28 10.94 -15.92
N PRO A 209 5.29 10.30 -15.27
CA PRO A 209 4.98 8.88 -15.49
C PRO A 209 4.68 8.48 -16.95
N ASP A 210 4.24 9.41 -17.79
CA ASP A 210 3.87 9.21 -19.20
C ASP A 210 4.96 9.65 -20.20
N ASP A 211 6.09 10.20 -19.72
CA ASP A 211 7.20 10.63 -20.56
C ASP A 211 7.89 9.43 -21.25
N GLY A 212 7.59 9.28 -22.54
CA GLY A 212 8.09 8.19 -23.37
C GLY A 212 7.31 6.87 -23.20
N GLY A 213 6.10 6.92 -22.65
CA GLY A 213 5.24 5.78 -22.36
C GLY A 213 5.10 5.54 -20.85
N TRP A 214 3.95 5.01 -20.44
CA TRP A 214 3.63 4.79 -19.03
C TRP A 214 4.64 3.88 -18.33
N ARG A 215 5.07 4.28 -17.13
CA ARG A 215 6.07 3.58 -16.29
C ARG A 215 5.50 2.97 -15.02
N THR A 216 4.26 3.30 -14.70
CA THR A 216 3.55 2.85 -13.51
C THR A 216 2.05 2.79 -13.79
N ASN A 217 1.34 1.94 -13.05
CA ASN A 217 -0.10 1.86 -13.05
C ASN A 217 -0.70 2.95 -12.13
N ILE A 218 -1.27 3.99 -12.70
CA ILE A 218 -1.97 5.07 -12.01
C ILE A 218 -3.25 5.44 -12.78
N TRP A 219 -3.94 6.51 -12.42
CA TRP A 219 -5.16 6.88 -13.14
C TRP A 219 -4.85 7.81 -14.31
N GLN A 220 -5.54 7.62 -15.43
CA GLN A 220 -5.56 8.57 -16.56
C GLN A 220 -6.99 8.98 -16.90
N GLY A 221 -7.21 10.21 -17.36
CA GLY A 221 -8.54 10.72 -17.68
C GLY A 221 -9.19 11.52 -16.54
N ALA A 222 -10.51 11.44 -16.41
CA ALA A 222 -11.29 12.28 -15.50
C ALA A 222 -11.69 11.53 -14.23
N PHE A 223 -10.81 11.53 -13.22
CA PHE A 223 -11.10 10.95 -11.91
C PHE A 223 -12.35 11.59 -11.25
N PRO A 224 -13.21 10.83 -10.55
CA PRO A 224 -13.24 9.36 -10.41
C PRO A 224 -14.11 8.66 -11.48
N ARG A 225 -14.51 9.36 -12.55
CA ARG A 225 -15.61 8.95 -13.44
C ARG A 225 -15.16 8.17 -14.67
N GLU A 226 -13.99 8.49 -15.21
CA GLU A 226 -13.49 7.93 -16.46
C GLU A 226 -11.99 7.66 -16.35
N ASN A 227 -11.61 6.38 -16.52
CA ASN A 227 -10.22 5.96 -16.68
C ASN A 227 -9.99 5.59 -18.15
N THR A 228 -9.03 6.23 -18.82
CA THR A 228 -8.74 6.01 -20.25
C THR A 228 -7.95 4.73 -20.52
N LEU A 229 -7.39 4.10 -19.49
CA LEU A 229 -6.59 2.87 -19.57
C LEU A 229 -5.33 3.03 -20.44
N ASP A 230 -4.77 4.25 -20.49
CA ASP A 230 -3.60 4.52 -21.33
C ASP A 230 -2.37 3.74 -20.85
N ASP A 231 -2.30 3.42 -19.55
CA ASP A 231 -1.27 2.54 -18.97
C ASP A 231 -1.60 1.03 -19.06
N GLY A 232 -2.81 0.71 -19.54
CA GLY A 232 -3.33 -0.64 -19.74
C GLY A 232 -4.21 -1.21 -18.62
N TRP A 233 -4.41 -0.50 -17.50
CA TRP A 233 -5.05 -1.10 -16.31
C TRP A 233 -6.10 -0.20 -15.65
N LEU A 234 -7.28 -0.76 -15.36
CA LEU A 234 -8.31 -0.06 -14.58
C LEU A 234 -8.10 -0.20 -13.07
N THR A 235 -7.66 -1.39 -12.66
CA THR A 235 -7.42 -1.74 -11.25
C THR A 235 -5.96 -2.14 -11.08
N THR A 236 -5.69 -3.31 -10.51
CA THR A 236 -4.31 -3.77 -10.32
C THR A 236 -3.72 -4.26 -11.65
N ALA A 237 -2.40 -4.13 -11.77
CA ALA A 237 -1.59 -4.74 -12.82
C ALA A 237 -0.77 -5.90 -12.20
N PRO A 238 -0.31 -6.87 -13.01
CA PRO A 238 0.63 -7.90 -12.58
C PRO A 238 1.83 -7.27 -11.86
N VAL A 239 2.34 -7.91 -10.81
CA VAL A 239 3.34 -7.31 -9.93
C VAL A 239 4.70 -7.02 -10.60
N ARG A 240 4.92 -7.56 -11.81
CA ARG A 240 6.10 -7.32 -12.66
C ARG A 240 5.80 -6.46 -13.90
N ALA A 241 4.63 -5.82 -13.95
CA ALA A 241 4.34 -4.84 -14.98
C ALA A 241 5.33 -3.68 -14.92
N PHE A 242 5.62 -3.09 -16.08
CA PHE A 242 6.59 -2.01 -16.27
C PHE A 242 8.03 -2.39 -15.85
N SER A 243 8.92 -1.41 -15.80
CA SER A 243 10.34 -1.62 -15.49
C SER A 243 10.59 -1.59 -13.99
N ALA A 244 11.54 -2.42 -13.53
CA ALA A 244 12.09 -2.27 -12.20
C ALA A 244 12.96 -1.01 -12.06
N ASN A 245 13.09 -0.49 -10.85
CA ASN A 245 14.02 0.59 -10.53
C ASN A 245 15.49 0.11 -10.49
N GLY A 246 16.43 1.01 -10.18
CA GLY A 246 17.87 0.70 -10.16
C GLY A 246 18.30 -0.37 -9.15
N TYR A 247 17.45 -0.74 -8.18
CA TYR A 247 17.68 -1.85 -7.25
C TYR A 247 16.90 -3.13 -7.60
N GLY A 248 16.09 -3.11 -8.65
CA GLY A 248 15.31 -4.27 -9.08
C GLY A 248 13.92 -4.37 -8.45
N LEU A 249 13.41 -3.30 -7.81
CA LEU A 249 12.04 -3.25 -7.31
C LEU A 249 11.08 -2.88 -8.44
N PHE A 250 10.04 -3.68 -8.61
CA PHE A 250 8.91 -3.40 -9.49
C PHE A 250 7.81 -2.66 -8.72
N GLN A 251 7.10 -1.78 -9.43
CA GLN A 251 5.89 -1.09 -8.94
C GLN A 251 6.05 -0.50 -7.53
N ALA A 252 7.20 0.11 -7.23
CA ALA A 252 7.37 0.80 -5.95
C ALA A 252 6.48 2.04 -5.85
N VAL A 253 6.09 2.65 -6.96
CA VAL A 253 5.04 3.68 -6.99
C VAL A 253 3.93 3.24 -7.94
N GLY A 254 2.68 3.62 -7.62
CA GLY A 254 1.47 3.18 -8.30
C GLY A 254 1.08 1.74 -7.99
N ASN A 255 0.21 1.16 -8.82
CA ASN A 255 -0.43 -0.14 -8.66
C ASN A 255 -1.21 -0.24 -7.33
N VAL A 256 -0.58 -0.57 -6.22
CA VAL A 256 -1.22 -0.61 -4.89
C VAL A 256 -0.40 0.15 -3.87
N TRP A 257 -1.11 0.76 -2.91
CA TRP A 257 -0.48 1.26 -1.70
C TRP A 257 0.19 0.11 -0.95
N GLU A 258 1.28 0.40 -0.24
CA GLU A 258 2.02 -0.62 0.50
C GLU A 258 2.15 -0.29 1.98
N TRP A 259 1.72 -1.23 2.82
CA TRP A 259 1.88 -1.15 4.28
C TRP A 259 3.34 -1.19 4.70
N CYS A 260 3.72 -0.25 5.57
CA CYS A 260 5.01 -0.26 6.29
C CYS A 260 4.81 -0.59 7.77
N ALA A 261 5.91 -0.95 8.44
CA ALA A 261 5.90 -1.29 9.87
C ALA A 261 5.56 -0.09 10.77
N ASP A 262 5.92 1.12 10.36
CA ASP A 262 5.92 2.33 11.18
C ASP A 262 4.51 2.78 11.57
N TRP A 263 4.39 3.33 12.78
CA TRP A 263 3.27 4.18 13.13
C TRP A 263 3.40 5.53 12.40
N TYR A 264 2.29 6.07 11.93
CA TYR A 264 2.26 7.35 11.23
C TYR A 264 2.17 8.52 12.22
N ASP A 265 3.05 9.51 12.02
CA ASP A 265 2.97 10.84 12.62
C ASP A 265 3.50 11.85 11.57
N PRO A 266 2.72 12.88 11.21
CA PRO A 266 3.16 13.90 10.25
C PRO A 266 4.36 14.72 10.74
N ARG A 267 4.69 14.68 12.05
CA ARG A 267 5.89 15.31 12.61
C ARG A 267 7.01 14.32 12.88
N ALA A 268 6.91 13.07 12.43
CA ALA A 268 7.93 12.04 12.66
C ALA A 268 9.30 12.47 12.10
N TYR A 269 9.32 13.09 10.92
CA TYR A 269 10.57 13.49 10.24
C TYR A 269 11.36 14.56 11.00
N GLU A 270 10.69 15.44 11.75
CA GLU A 270 11.34 16.46 12.60
C GLU A 270 12.16 15.85 13.75
N ARG A 271 11.84 14.61 14.14
CA ARG A 271 12.40 13.91 15.31
C ARG A 271 13.00 12.55 14.94
N SER A 272 13.17 12.30 13.65
CA SER A 272 13.65 11.01 13.14
C SER A 272 15.09 10.76 13.56
N ALA A 273 15.40 9.52 13.94
CA ALA A 273 16.76 9.11 14.18
C ALA A 273 17.51 8.99 12.85
N GLU A 274 18.80 9.31 12.82
CA GLU A 274 19.60 9.14 11.61
C GLU A 274 19.82 7.65 11.29
N ALA A 275 20.10 6.80 12.28
CA ALA A 275 20.36 5.39 12.06
C ALA A 275 19.09 4.54 12.26
N ASP A 276 18.71 3.77 11.23
CA ASP A 276 17.64 2.76 11.25
C ASP A 276 16.33 3.21 11.95
N PRO A 277 15.71 4.32 11.49
CA PRO A 277 14.50 4.84 12.10
C PRO A 277 13.34 3.83 11.97
N ARG A 278 12.60 3.68 13.07
CA ARG A 278 11.44 2.76 13.19
C ARG A 278 10.10 3.49 13.40
N GLY A 279 10.11 4.81 13.17
CA GLY A 279 8.98 5.68 13.45
C GLY A 279 8.69 5.84 14.96
N PRO A 280 7.59 6.51 15.32
CA PRO A 280 7.09 6.59 16.69
C PRO A 280 6.75 5.21 17.27
N SER A 281 6.88 5.05 18.59
CA SER A 281 6.56 3.79 19.28
C SER A 281 5.06 3.49 19.39
N LEU A 282 4.21 4.51 19.25
CA LEU A 282 2.75 4.43 19.36
C LEU A 282 2.11 5.34 18.34
N GLY A 283 0.94 4.97 17.84
CA GLY A 283 0.14 5.75 16.91
C GLY A 283 -1.25 5.16 16.74
N MET A 284 -2.09 5.84 15.94
CA MET A 284 -3.44 5.38 15.61
C MET A 284 -3.53 4.74 14.22
N ALA A 285 -2.59 5.08 13.33
CA ALA A 285 -2.58 4.67 11.93
C ALA A 285 -1.17 4.21 11.54
N ARG A 286 -1.08 3.24 10.63
CA ARG A 286 0.18 2.73 10.09
C ARG A 286 0.50 3.41 8.77
N VAL A 287 1.78 3.53 8.47
CA VAL A 287 2.26 4.18 7.25
C VAL A 287 1.86 3.37 6.01
N LEU A 288 1.43 4.09 4.96
CA LEU A 288 1.24 3.61 3.59
C LEU A 288 2.14 4.41 2.64
N ARG A 289 2.77 3.71 1.68
CA ARG A 289 3.68 4.30 0.68
C ARG A 289 3.30 3.90 -0.74
N GLY A 290 3.78 4.66 -1.73
CA GLY A 290 3.76 4.30 -3.15
C GLY A 290 2.61 4.85 -3.98
N GLY A 291 1.45 5.15 -3.40
CA GLY A 291 0.27 5.48 -4.20
C GLY A 291 -0.35 4.21 -4.80
N SER A 292 -1.29 4.35 -5.73
CA SER A 292 -2.01 3.22 -6.32
C SER A 292 -2.53 3.55 -7.73
N TYR A 293 -3.17 2.57 -8.38
CA TYR A 293 -3.87 2.71 -9.66
C TYR A 293 -4.97 3.80 -9.66
N LEU A 294 -5.40 4.29 -8.49
CA LEU A 294 -6.37 5.38 -8.39
C LEU A 294 -5.75 6.78 -8.36
N CYS A 295 -4.44 6.90 -8.12
CA CYS A 295 -3.83 8.21 -7.95
C CYS A 295 -3.80 8.99 -9.27
N HIS A 296 -4.22 10.26 -9.22
CA HIS A 296 -4.23 11.17 -10.36
C HIS A 296 -3.81 12.56 -9.91
N ILE A 297 -3.00 13.27 -10.71
CA ILE A 297 -2.48 14.61 -10.37
C ILE A 297 -3.56 15.61 -9.95
N SER A 298 -4.80 15.48 -10.45
CA SER A 298 -5.91 16.40 -10.12
C SER A 298 -6.37 16.36 -8.66
N TYR A 299 -6.02 15.31 -7.91
CA TYR A 299 -6.44 15.17 -6.50
C TYR A 299 -5.41 14.45 -5.62
N CYS A 300 -4.53 13.64 -6.23
CA CYS A 300 -3.58 12.77 -5.56
C CYS A 300 -2.28 12.61 -6.34
N ASN A 301 -1.23 13.32 -5.92
CA ASN A 301 0.11 13.19 -6.49
C ASN A 301 1.01 12.21 -5.70
N ARG A 302 0.42 11.25 -4.98
CA ARG A 302 1.13 10.40 -4.01
C ARG A 302 1.88 9.20 -4.62
N TYR A 303 2.05 9.18 -5.93
CA TYR A 303 2.92 8.25 -6.68
C TYR A 303 4.38 8.75 -6.78
N ARG A 304 4.84 9.52 -5.78
CA ARG A 304 6.22 10.03 -5.64
C ARG A 304 6.95 9.22 -4.57
N ASN A 305 8.27 9.08 -4.67
CA ASN A 305 9.09 8.36 -3.68
C ASN A 305 8.85 8.87 -2.25
N SER A 306 8.78 10.19 -2.07
CA SER A 306 8.63 10.84 -0.76
C SER A 306 7.20 10.85 -0.23
N ALA A 307 6.21 10.58 -1.09
CA ALA A 307 4.82 10.67 -0.70
C ALA A 307 4.49 9.56 0.31
N ARG A 308 3.74 9.95 1.32
CA ARG A 308 3.33 9.08 2.42
C ARG A 308 1.87 9.33 2.75
N SER A 309 1.23 8.30 3.27
CA SER A 309 -0.12 8.38 3.80
C SER A 309 -0.24 7.41 4.96
N SER A 310 -1.44 7.21 5.47
CA SER A 310 -1.70 6.24 6.52
C SER A 310 -3.14 5.77 6.51
N ASN A 311 -3.37 4.65 7.17
CA ASN A 311 -4.71 4.22 7.54
C ASN A 311 -4.68 3.42 8.84
N THR A 312 -5.83 3.20 9.48
CA THR A 312 -5.90 2.39 10.70
C THR A 312 -5.43 0.97 10.39
N PRO A 313 -4.74 0.29 11.34
CA PRO A 313 -4.13 -1.00 11.07
C PRO A 313 -5.14 -2.10 10.69
N ASP A 314 -6.42 -1.90 11.00
CA ASP A 314 -7.54 -2.80 10.70
C ASP A 314 -8.32 -2.44 9.44
N SER A 315 -7.96 -1.35 8.74
CA SER A 315 -8.61 -0.95 7.50
C SER A 315 -8.11 -1.76 6.31
N SER A 316 -9.02 -2.10 5.39
CA SER A 316 -8.73 -2.86 4.17
C SER A 316 -9.43 -2.26 2.95
N MET A 317 -8.77 -2.26 1.80
CA MET A 317 -9.24 -1.59 0.58
C MET A 317 -8.67 -2.24 -0.69
N GLY A 318 -9.41 -2.10 -1.80
CA GLY A 318 -9.07 -2.72 -3.09
C GLY A 318 -7.83 -2.16 -3.78
N ASN A 319 -7.19 -1.12 -3.23
CA ASN A 319 -5.98 -0.51 -3.78
C ASN A 319 -4.80 -0.50 -2.79
N ALA A 320 -4.81 -1.34 -1.75
CA ALA A 320 -3.70 -1.47 -0.80
C ALA A 320 -3.30 -2.94 -0.59
N GLY A 321 -2.00 -3.20 -0.66
CA GLY A 321 -1.34 -4.46 -0.39
C GLY A 321 -0.06 -4.22 0.43
N PHE A 322 0.97 -5.05 0.21
CA PHE A 322 2.24 -4.91 0.91
C PHE A 322 3.36 -5.70 0.22
N ARG A 323 4.60 -5.42 0.62
CA ARG A 323 5.78 -6.23 0.33
C ARG A 323 6.55 -6.48 1.62
N THR A 324 7.46 -7.45 1.62
CA THR A 324 8.19 -7.86 2.83
C THR A 324 9.69 -7.67 2.71
N VAL A 325 10.36 -7.60 3.86
CA VAL A 325 11.82 -7.64 3.99
C VAL A 325 12.23 -8.83 4.85
N SER A 326 13.48 -9.27 4.69
CA SER A 326 14.04 -10.35 5.50
C SER A 326 14.13 -9.96 6.99
N LEU A 327 14.08 -10.96 7.87
CA LEU A 327 14.34 -10.77 9.30
C LEU A 327 15.82 -10.51 9.62
N ARG A 328 16.73 -10.77 8.67
CA ARG A 328 18.18 -10.69 8.87
C ARG A 328 18.74 -9.41 8.24
N THR A 329 19.25 -8.52 9.08
CA THR A 329 20.37 -7.67 8.71
C THR A 329 21.60 -8.58 8.69
N GLU A 330 22.06 -8.99 7.50
CA GLU A 330 23.33 -9.72 7.43
C GLU A 330 24.46 -8.75 7.80
N ASN A 331 25.04 -8.91 8.99
CA ASN A 331 26.40 -8.48 9.23
C ASN A 331 27.30 -9.34 8.31
N LEU A 332 27.66 -8.80 7.15
CA LEU A 332 28.77 -9.30 6.33
C LEU A 332 30.04 -8.54 6.67
#